data_AF-A0A7W1J838-F1
#
_entry.id   AF-A0A7W1J838-F1
#
_cell.length_a   1.000
_cell.length_b   1.000
_cell.length_c   1.000
_cell.angle_alpha   90.00
_cell.angle_beta   90.00
_cell.angle_gamma   90.00
#
_symmetry.space_group_name_H-M   'P 1'
#
loop_
_entity.id
_entity.type
_entity.pdbx_description
1 polymer ?
#
loop_
_entity_poly.entity_id
_entity_poly.type
_entity_poly.pdbx_seq_one_letter_code
_entity_poly.pdbx_strand_id
1 'polypeptide(L)' 'MTSTIEVLYEDNHIIAVNKRPSDLVQGDKTGDTPLSEFVKQYIKEKYNKPGEVFIGTVHRIDRPV' A
#
# COMPACT_ATOMS: atom_id res chain seq x y z
N MET A 1 -0.52 15.35 -1.08
CA MET A 1 -1.68 15.16 -0.19
C MET A 1 -1.60 13.74 0.33
N THR A 2 -1.42 13.57 1.63
CA THR A 2 -1.40 12.27 2.30
C THR A 2 -2.75 11.60 2.07
N SER A 3 -2.80 10.72 1.08
CA SER A 3 -3.91 9.81 0.95
C SER A 3 -3.80 8.84 2.12
N THR A 4 -4.56 9.10 3.18
CA THR A 4 -4.69 8.18 4.30
C THR A 4 -5.19 6.86 3.75
N ILE A 5 -4.38 5.81 3.86
CA ILE A 5 -4.79 4.47 3.45
C ILE A 5 -5.95 4.04 4.33
N GLU A 6 -7.01 3.55 3.71
CA GLU A 6 -8.11 2.93 4.42
C GLU A 6 -7.80 1.44 4.58
N VAL A 7 -7.52 1.03 5.82
CA VAL A 7 -7.26 -0.36 6.20
C VAL A 7 -8.59 -1.05 6.49
N LEU A 8 -8.89 -2.11 5.74
CA LEU A 8 -10.09 -2.93 5.93
C LEU A 8 -9.84 -4.05 6.93
N TYR A 9 -8.63 -4.63 6.91
CA TYR A 9 -8.20 -5.69 7.81
C TYR A 9 -6.67 -5.68 7.93
N GLU A 10 -6.16 -5.97 9.12
CA GLU A 10 -4.72 -6.08 9.36
C GLU A 10 -4.46 -7.07 10.50
N ASP A 11 -3.53 -7.99 10.27
CA ASP A 11 -2.93 -8.81 11.32
C ASP A 11 -1.40 -8.88 11.15
N ASN A 12 -0.74 -9.79 11.86
CA ASN A 12 0.71 -9.95 11.81
C ASN A 12 1.26 -10.37 10.44
N HIS A 13 0.46 -11.05 9.61
CA HIS A 13 0.90 -11.66 8.36
C HIS A 13 0.35 -10.96 7.11
N ILE A 14 -0.90 -10.46 7.17
CA ILE A 14 -1.56 -9.85 6.02
C ILE A 14 -2.22 -8.51 6.36
N ILE A 15 -2.37 -7.70 5.32
CA ILE A 15 -3.10 -6.43 5.36
C ILE A 15 -3.97 -6.32 4.11
N ALA A 16 -5.25 -6.00 4.31
CA ALA A 16 -6.19 -5.68 3.25
C ALA A 16 -6.55 -4.20 3.34
N VAL A 17 -6.46 -3.51 2.20
CA VAL A 17 -6.69 -2.07 2.10
C VAL A 17 -7.76 -1.79 1.06
N ASN A 18 -8.56 -0.74 1.29
CA ASN A 18 -9.50 -0.27 0.30
C ASN A 18 -8.73 0.51 -0.77
N LYS A 19 -8.55 -0.09 -1.95
CA LYS A 19 -7.93 0.57 -3.10
C LYS A 19 -8.94 1.55 -3.69
N ARG A 20 -8.55 2.82 -3.86
CA ARG A 20 -9.40 3.80 -4.56
C ARG A 20 -9.21 3.67 -6.07
N PRO A 21 -10.20 4.13 -6.86
CA PRO A 21 -10.00 4.29 -8.30
C PRO A 21 -8.78 5.14 -8.60
N SER A 22 -8.05 4.79 -9.65
CA SER A 22 -6.80 5.41 -10.10
C SER A 22 -5.54 5.15 -9.27
N ASP A 23 -5.64 4.55 -8.07
CA ASP A 23 -4.46 4.13 -7.31
C ASP A 23 -3.73 2.98 -8.05
N LEU A 24 -2.39 3.06 -8.12
CA LEU A 24 -1.57 1.99 -8.67
C LEU A 24 -1.33 0.90 -7.63
N VAL A 25 -1.55 -0.37 -7.96
CA VAL A 25 -1.13 -1.48 -7.07
C VAL A 25 0.35 -1.86 -7.30
N GLN A 26 0.85 -1.64 -8.51
CA GLN A 26 2.23 -1.91 -8.91
C GLN A 26 2.71 -0.74 -9.77
N GLY A 27 3.99 -0.38 -9.64
CA GLY A 27 4.59 0.69 -10.44
C GLY A 27 4.44 0.40 -11.95
N ASP A 28 4.13 1.44 -12.71
CA ASP A 28 4.02 1.40 -14.16
C ASP A 28 4.89 2.50 -14.80
N LYS A 29 4.71 2.73 -16.10
CA LYS A 29 5.46 3.72 -16.88
C LYS A 29 5.20 5.18 -16.47
N THR A 30 4.17 5.48 -15.66
CA THR A 30 3.87 6.85 -15.25
C THR A 30 4.80 7.33 -14.13
N GLY A 31 5.41 6.40 -13.39
CA GLY A 31 6.25 6.73 -12.24
C GLY A 31 5.46 7.15 -11.00
N ASP A 32 4.13 7.00 -11.01
CA ASP A 32 3.31 7.28 -9.82
C ASP A 32 3.63 6.28 -8.70
N THR A 33 3.52 6.76 -7.46
CA THR A 33 3.78 5.93 -6.27
C THR A 33 2.69 4.86 -6.14
N PRO A 34 3.04 3.56 -6.09
CA PRO A 34 2.05 2.51 -5.91
C PRO A 34 1.62 2.39 -4.45
N LEU A 35 0.42 1.82 -4.25
CA LEU A 35 -0.21 1.57 -2.97
C LEU A 35 0.70 0.80 -2.01
N SER A 36 1.51 -0.13 -2.53
CA SER A 36 2.50 -0.87 -1.73
C SER A 36 3.46 0.04 -0.97
N GLU A 37 3.91 1.16 -1.55
CA GLU A 37 4.83 2.08 -0.87
C GLU A 37 4.12 2.87 0.23
N PHE A 38 2.87 3.29 -0.03
CA PHE A 38 2.06 3.91 1.02
C PHE A 38 1.83 2.93 2.18
N VAL A 39 1.53 1.66 1.90
CA VAL A 39 1.28 0.66 2.96
C VAL A 39 2.56 0.37 3.73
N LYS A 40 3.72 0.29 3.07
CA LYS A 40 5.03 0.18 3.75
C LYS A 40 5.25 1.34 4.72
N GLN A 41 5.01 2.57 4.27
CA GLN A 41 5.16 3.76 5.11
C GLN A 41 4.21 3.73 6.31
N TYR A 42 2.95 3.38 6.09
CA TYR A 42 1.95 3.19 7.15
C TYR A 42 2.42 2.19 8.21
N ILE A 43 2.90 1.01 7.80
CA ILE A 43 3.40 -0.02 8.72
C ILE A 43 4.66 0.44 9.46
N LYS A 44 5.57 1.15 8.77
CA LYS A 44 6.80 1.68 9.37
C LYS A 44 6.49 2.67 10.48
N GLU A 45 5.58 3.62 10.21
CA GLU A 45 5.15 4.65 11.16
C GLU A 45 4.35 4.05 12.32
N LYS A 46 3.33 3.23 12.02
CA LYS A 46 2.44 2.64 13.04
C LYS A 46 3.18 1.82 14.09
N TYR A 47 4.19 1.06 13.65
CA TYR A 47 4.93 0.13 14.51
C TYR A 47 6.35 0.59 14.84
N ASN A 48 6.73 1.82 14.46
CA ASN A 48 8.08 2.37 14.64
C ASN A 48 9.18 1.37 14.21
N LYS A 49 8.98 0.69 13.07
CA LYS A 49 9.90 -0.37 12.64
C LYS A 49 11.24 0.26 12.24
N PRO A 50 12.38 -0.25 12.75
CA PRO A 50 13.68 0.20 12.30
C PRO A 50 13.94 -0.26 10.86
N GLY A 51 14.55 0.58 10.05
CA GLY A 51 14.93 0.27 8.66
C GLY A 51 13.76 0.29 7.68
N GLU A 52 13.89 -0.47 6.59
CA GLU A 52 12.91 -0.51 5.50
C GLU A 52 11.89 -1.63 5.70
N VAL A 53 10.60 -1.30 5.48
CA VAL A 53 9.51 -2.28 5.56
C VAL A 53 9.35 -2.98 4.23
N PHE A 54 9.39 -4.31 4.25
CA PHE A 54 9.02 -5.13 3.11
C PHE A 54 7.52 -5.44 3.15
N ILE A 55 6.85 -5.30 1.99
CA ILE A 55 5.49 -5.77 1.74
C ILE A 55 5.45 -6.41 0.35
N GLY A 56 4.82 -7.57 0.27
CA GLY A 56 4.56 -8.26 -0.99
C GLY A 56 3.12 -8.07 -1.45
N THR A 57 2.94 -7.79 -2.73
CA THR A 57 1.61 -7.74 -3.37
C THR A 57 1.24 -9.14 -3.85
N VAL A 58 0.27 -9.79 -3.20
CA VAL A 58 -0.16 -11.16 -3.53
C VAL A 58 -1.19 -11.23 -4.67
N HIS A 59 -1.95 -10.16 -4.87
CA HIS A 59 -2.87 -9.98 -5.99
C HIS A 59 -2.98 -8.49 -6.34
N ARG A 60 -3.43 -8.16 -7.55
CA ARG A 60 -3.61 -6.78 -7.98
C ARG A 60 -5.00 -6.53 -8.53
N ILE A 61 -5.46 -5.29 -8.31
CA ILE A 61 -6.64 -4.70 -8.91
C ILE A 61 -6.14 -3.60 -9.85
N ASP A 62 -6.66 -3.54 -11.08
CA ASP A 62 -6.16 -2.58 -12.06
C ASP A 62 -6.50 -1.13 -11.72
N ARG A 63 -5.77 -0.21 -12.35
CA ARG A 63 -5.85 1.22 -12.04
C ARG A 63 -7.27 1.83 -12.17
N PRO A 64 -8.05 1.61 -13.24
CA PRO A 64 -9.27 2.37 -13.49
C PRO A 64 -10.49 1.92 -12.68
N VAL A 65 -10.35 0.89 -11.83
CA VAL A 65 -11.46 0.33 -11.04
C VAL A 65 -11.46 0.80 -9.59
#